data_AF-A0A7U8AR52-F1
#
_entry.id   AF-A0A7U8AR52-F1
#
_cell.length_a   1.000
_cell.length_b   1.000
_cell.length_c   1.000
_cell.angle_alpha   90.00
_cell.angle_beta   90.00
_cell.angle_gamma   90.00
#
_symmetry.space_group_name_H-M   'P 1'
#
loop_
_entity.id
_entity.type
_entity.pdbx_description
1 polymer ?
#
loop_
_entity_poly.entity_id
_entity_poly.type
_entity_poly.pdbx_seq_one_letter_code
_entity_poly.pdbx_strand_id
1 'polypeptide(L)'
;MQYVKSYDFAHYTTRINNFLQRKDKQDIKVLQDFFCSFILYYWDGIILLCEQEQKESIEHFLSEICSLEVNDINSILSQLGQFKNSTTKRLECLDVKLILDSK
;
A
#
# COMPACT_ATOMS: atom_id res chain seq x y z
N MET A 1 -22.54 4.19 5.10
CA MET A 1 -21.46 5.14 5.45
C MET A 1 -20.83 4.65 6.75
N GLN A 2 -19.86 3.73 6.65
CA GLN A 2 -19.11 3.30 7.83
C GLN A 2 -18.11 4.41 8.15
N TYR A 3 -18.28 5.04 9.31
CA TYR A 3 -17.30 5.96 9.86
C TYR A 3 -15.99 5.19 10.02
N VAL A 4 -15.02 5.43 9.14
CA VAL A 4 -13.63 5.06 9.42
C VAL A 4 -13.29 5.80 10.69
N LYS A 5 -13.13 5.06 11.80
CA LYS A 5 -12.88 5.66 13.10
C LYS A 5 -11.58 6.44 12.97
N SER A 6 -11.53 7.67 13.49
CA SER A 6 -10.33 8.52 13.50
C SER A 6 -9.07 7.82 14.02
N TYR A 7 -9.25 6.75 14.81
CA TYR A 7 -8.20 5.87 15.31
C TYR A 7 -7.46 5.09 14.21
N ASP A 8 -8.16 4.64 13.17
CA ASP A 8 -7.54 3.92 12.04
C ASP A 8 -6.67 4.84 11.19
N PHE A 9 -7.07 6.11 11.08
CA PHE A 9 -6.40 7.11 10.24
C PHE A 9 -5.05 7.56 10.83
N ALA A 10 -4.99 7.83 12.14
CA ALA A 10 -3.74 8.18 12.84
C ALA A 10 -2.73 7.02 12.83
N HIS A 11 -3.22 5.78 12.95
CA HIS A 11 -2.37 4.59 12.94
C HIS A 11 -1.78 4.34 11.55
N TYR A 12 -2.59 4.49 10.51
CA TYR A 12 -2.16 4.35 9.12
C TYR A 12 -1.16 5.45 8.68
N THR A 13 -1.44 6.73 8.99
CA THR A 13 -0.50 7.83 8.69
C THR A 13 0.85 7.63 9.37
N THR A 14 0.87 7.07 10.58
CA THR A 14 2.11 6.67 11.26
C THR A 14 2.88 5.61 10.47
N ARG A 15 2.19 4.61 9.90
CA ARG A 15 2.83 3.57 9.07
C ARG A 15 3.44 4.14 7.78
N ILE A 16 2.74 5.04 7.10
CA ILE A 16 3.30 5.75 5.94
C ILE A 16 4.53 6.55 6.37
N ASN A 17 4.43 7.35 7.42
CA ASN A 17 5.55 8.17 7.90
C ASN A 17 6.77 7.33 8.25
N ASN A 18 6.56 6.19 8.92
CA ASN A 18 7.64 5.25 9.22
C ASN A 18 8.26 4.69 7.94
N PHE A 19 7.45 4.34 6.94
CA PHE A 19 7.95 3.88 5.64
C PHE A 19 8.74 4.97 4.90
N LEU A 20 8.25 6.20 4.88
CA LEU A 20 8.92 7.34 4.24
C LEU A 20 10.30 7.65 4.86
N GLN A 21 10.49 7.37 6.14
CA GLN A 21 11.75 7.56 6.86
C GLN A 21 12.77 6.44 6.62
N ARG A 22 12.38 5.32 6.00
CA ARG A 22 13.28 4.20 5.72
C ARG A 22 14.28 4.56 4.62
N LYS A 23 15.56 4.28 4.89
CA LYS A 23 16.63 4.42 3.88
C LYS A 23 16.58 3.33 2.82
N ASP A 24 16.04 2.16 3.18
CA ASP A 24 15.90 0.96 2.35
C ASP A 24 14.50 0.83 1.75
N LYS A 25 13.71 1.91 1.65
CA LYS A 25 12.32 1.87 1.16
C LYS A 25 12.16 1.38 -0.29
N GLN A 26 13.25 1.36 -1.06
CA GLN A 26 13.31 0.82 -2.42
C GLN A 26 13.70 -0.67 -2.48
N ASP A 27 14.07 -1.28 -1.35
CA ASP A 27 14.30 -2.72 -1.30
C ASP A 27 12.98 -3.46 -1.56
N ILE A 28 13.00 -4.43 -2.48
CA ILE A 28 11.81 -5.16 -2.91
C ILE A 28 11.08 -5.83 -1.74
N LYS A 29 11.80 -6.31 -0.73
CA LYS A 29 11.19 -6.93 0.46
C LYS A 29 10.50 -5.90 1.33
N VAL A 30 11.07 -4.69 1.41
CA VAL A 30 10.50 -3.58 2.17
C VAL A 30 9.25 -3.04 1.49
N LEU A 31 9.30 -2.89 0.16
CA LEU A 31 8.13 -2.57 -0.64
C LEU A 31 7.04 -3.62 -0.46
N GLN A 32 7.37 -4.90 -0.61
CA GLN A 32 6.40 -5.98 -0.45
C GLN A 32 5.78 -6.00 0.96
N ASP A 33 6.58 -5.81 2.01
CA ASP A 33 6.06 -5.74 3.38
C ASP A 33 5.09 -4.56 3.58
N PHE A 34 5.44 -3.40 3.00
CA PHE A 34 4.58 -2.23 2.99
C PHE A 34 3.27 -2.49 2.25
N PHE A 35 3.33 -3.00 1.02
CA PHE A 35 2.15 -3.28 0.20
C PHE A 35 1.26 -4.37 0.78
N CYS A 36 1.84 -5.43 1.35
CA CYS A 36 1.05 -6.45 2.05
C CYS A 36 0.35 -5.84 3.26
N SER A 37 1.01 -5.00 4.04
CA SER A 37 0.38 -4.32 5.17
C SER A 37 -0.74 -3.39 4.71
N PHE A 38 -0.50 -2.62 3.64
CA PHE A 38 -1.49 -1.77 3.00
C PHE A 38 -2.72 -2.56 2.55
N ILE A 39 -2.54 -3.59 1.73
CA ILE A 39 -3.64 -4.35 1.12
C ILE A 39 -4.43 -5.10 2.19
N LEU A 40 -3.76 -5.70 3.18
CA LEU A 40 -4.40 -6.55 4.16
C LEU A 40 -5.16 -5.76 5.23
N TYR A 41 -4.67 -4.59 5.64
CA TYR A 41 -5.18 -3.90 6.82
C TYR A 41 -5.67 -2.48 6.56
N TYR A 42 -5.20 -1.83 5.49
CA TYR A 42 -5.40 -0.40 5.29
C TYR A 42 -6.07 -0.07 3.96
N TRP A 43 -6.46 -1.06 3.15
CA TRP A 43 -7.02 -0.87 1.81
C TRP A 43 -8.16 0.16 1.77
N ASP A 44 -9.20 -0.07 2.56
CA ASP A 44 -10.36 0.84 2.64
C ASP A 44 -9.98 2.23 3.19
N GLY A 45 -9.01 2.28 4.10
CA GLY A 45 -8.51 3.53 4.68
C GLY A 45 -7.73 4.38 3.67
N ILE A 46 -6.92 3.76 2.81
CA ILE A 46 -6.21 4.49 1.73
C ILE A 46 -7.20 4.98 0.69
N ILE A 47 -8.17 4.17 0.28
CA ILE A 47 -9.20 4.60 -0.68
C ILE A 47 -9.90 5.84 -0.15
N LEU A 48 -10.36 5.81 1.11
CA LEU A 48 -11.01 6.95 1.72
C LEU A 48 -10.08 8.18 1.80
N LEU A 49 -8.80 8.00 2.14
CA LEU A 49 -7.83 9.09 2.16
C LEU A 49 -7.66 9.70 0.76
N CYS A 50 -7.49 8.88 -0.27
CA CYS A 50 -7.37 9.35 -1.65
C CYS A 50 -8.57 10.21 -2.05
N GLU A 51 -9.78 9.77 -1.70
CA GLU A 51 -11.01 10.52 -1.94
C GLU A 51 -11.03 11.85 -1.17
N GLN A 52 -10.61 11.85 0.11
CA GLN A 52 -10.60 13.04 0.96
C GLN A 52 -9.56 14.08 0.52
N GLU A 53 -8.37 13.64 0.15
CA GLU A 53 -7.26 14.48 -0.31
C GLU A 53 -7.39 14.88 -1.78
N GLN A 54 -8.50 14.52 -2.43
CA GLN A 54 -8.76 14.77 -3.87
C GLN A 54 -7.60 14.30 -4.76
N LYS A 55 -6.98 13.18 -4.39
CA LYS A 55 -5.91 12.58 -5.18
C LYS A 55 -6.51 11.95 -6.44
N GLU A 56 -5.80 12.05 -7.57
CA GLU A 56 -6.30 11.56 -8.86
C GLU A 56 -6.64 10.06 -8.84
N SER A 57 -5.85 9.25 -8.12
CA SER A 57 -6.08 7.81 -7.95
C SER A 57 -5.23 7.23 -6.80
N ILE A 58 -5.53 6.00 -6.41
CA ILE A 58 -4.74 5.26 -5.40
C ILE A 58 -3.35 4.90 -5.94
N GLU A 59 -3.24 4.64 -7.22
CA GLU A 59 -1.99 4.32 -7.91
C GLU A 59 -1.04 5.52 -7.88
N HIS A 60 -1.55 6.70 -8.22
CA HIS A 60 -0.80 7.95 -8.17
C HIS A 60 -0.36 8.30 -6.75
N PHE A 61 -1.26 8.12 -5.77
CA PHE A 61 -0.93 8.36 -4.37
C PHE A 61 0.16 7.41 -3.85
N LEU A 62 0.09 6.13 -4.17
CA LEU A 62 1.10 5.15 -3.78
C LEU A 62 2.42 5.35 -4.54
N SER A 63 2.36 5.82 -5.79
CA SER A 63 3.53 6.23 -6.58
C SER A 63 4.30 7.36 -5.89
N GLU A 64 3.61 8.39 -5.37
CA GLU A 64 4.23 9.47 -4.60
C GLU A 64 4.93 8.93 -3.33
N ILE A 65 4.25 8.09 -2.55
CA ILE A 65 4.79 7.52 -1.29
C ILE A 65 6.02 6.64 -1.55
N CYS A 66 5.88 5.71 -2.49
CA CYS A 66 6.90 4.71 -2.78
C CYS A 66 7.99 5.25 -3.70
N SER A 67 7.79 6.41 -4.32
CA SER A 67 8.68 6.97 -5.35
C SER A 67 8.93 5.96 -6.49
N LEU A 68 7.86 5.28 -6.91
CA LEU A 68 7.85 4.29 -8.00
C LEU A 68 7.02 4.80 -9.16
N GLU A 69 7.26 4.30 -10.37
CA GLU A 69 6.38 4.59 -11.50
C GLU A 69 4.97 4.01 -11.28
N VAL A 70 3.97 4.69 -11.82
CA VAL A 70 2.56 4.25 -11.72
C VAL A 70 2.37 2.84 -12.31
N ASN A 71 3.14 2.47 -13.33
CA ASN A 71 3.12 1.11 -13.90
C ASN A 71 3.58 0.04 -12.90
N ASP A 72 4.65 0.32 -12.14
CA ASP A 72 5.10 -0.59 -11.08
C ASP A 72 4.05 -0.72 -9.99
N ILE A 73 3.42 0.39 -9.59
CA ILE A 73 2.32 0.35 -8.62
C ILE A 73 1.18 -0.53 -9.15
N ASN A 74 0.75 -0.34 -10.39
CA ASN A 74 -0.27 -1.18 -11.02
C ASN A 74 0.11 -2.66 -11.02
N SER A 75 1.35 -2.98 -11.35
CA SER A 75 1.86 -4.36 -11.35
C SER A 75 1.82 -4.97 -9.95
N ILE A 76 2.24 -4.22 -8.92
CA ILE A 76 2.18 -4.64 -7.51
C ILE A 76 0.73 -4.88 -7.08
N LEU A 77 -0.18 -3.94 -7.38
CA LEU A 77 -1.60 -4.06 -7.03
C LEU A 77 -2.28 -5.23 -7.74
N SER A 78 -1.91 -5.52 -8.98
CA SER A 78 -2.40 -6.69 -9.72
C SER A 78 -1.97 -8.01 -9.04
N GLN A 79 -0.71 -8.10 -8.60
CA GLN A 79 -0.15 -9.29 -7.97
C GLN A 79 -0.68 -9.54 -6.55
N LEU A 80 -0.83 -8.47 -5.77
CA LEU A 80 -1.16 -8.56 -4.34
C LEU A 80 -2.63 -8.23 -4.03
N GLY A 81 -3.34 -7.55 -4.93
CA GLY A 81 -4.71 -7.05 -4.69
C GLY A 81 -5.74 -8.14 -4.41
N GLN A 82 -5.46 -9.38 -4.80
CA GLN A 82 -6.26 -10.56 -4.43
C GLN A 82 -6.38 -10.79 -2.91
N PHE A 83 -5.44 -10.26 -2.11
CA PHE A 83 -5.42 -10.42 -0.66
C PHE A 83 -6.25 -9.38 0.09
N LYS A 84 -6.79 -8.36 -0.57
CA LYS A 84 -7.44 -7.19 0.08
C LYS A 84 -8.58 -7.54 1.04
N ASN A 85 -9.23 -8.69 0.83
CA ASN A 85 -10.36 -9.15 1.65
C ASN A 85 -9.95 -10.19 2.70
N SER A 86 -8.66 -10.38 2.97
CA SER A 86 -8.19 -11.50 3.78
C SER A 86 -7.05 -11.14 4.72
N THR A 87 -7.40 -10.53 5.85
CA THR A 87 -6.48 -10.03 6.89
C THR A 87 -5.56 -11.08 7.52
N THR A 88 -5.82 -12.37 7.32
CA THR A 88 -5.03 -13.50 7.84
C THR A 88 -3.97 -14.01 6.85
N LYS A 89 -4.00 -13.56 5.60
CA LYS A 89 -3.14 -14.05 4.51
C LYS A 89 -1.81 -13.33 4.38
N ARG A 90 -1.27 -12.85 5.50
CA ARG A 90 0.00 -12.12 5.49
C ARG A 90 1.17 -12.95 4.95
N LEU A 91 1.28 -14.21 5.38
CA LEU A 91 2.34 -15.09 4.89
C LEU A 91 2.18 -15.37 3.39
N GLU A 92 0.96 -15.67 2.94
CA GLU A 92 0.66 -15.87 1.51
C GLU A 92 1.00 -14.62 0.67
N CYS A 93 0.72 -13.42 1.19
CA CYS A 93 1.06 -12.16 0.54
C CYS A 93 2.58 -11.95 0.44
N LEU A 94 3.33 -12.28 1.50
CA LEU A 94 4.79 -12.19 1.53
C LEU A 94 5.48 -13.28 0.69
N ASP A 95 4.80 -14.39 0.41
CA ASP A 95 5.31 -15.48 -0.43
C ASP A 95 5.17 -15.21 -1.94
N VAL A 96 4.35 -14.21 -2.33
CA VAL A 96 4.28 -13.79 -3.74
C VAL A 96 5.64 -13.27 -4.18
N LYS A 97 6.18 -13.80 -5.27
CA LYS A 97 7.39 -13.26 -5.87
C LYS A 97 7.05 -11.96 -6.60
N LEU A 98 7.23 -10.83 -5.92
CA LEU A 98 6.94 -9.51 -6.47
C LEU A 98 7.85 -9.21 -7.67
N ILE A 99 7.24 -8.89 -8.80
CA ILE A 99 7.93 -8.49 -10.04
C ILE A 99 7.54 -7.05 -10.34
N LEU A 100 8.52 -6.19 -10.59
CA LEU A 100 8.30 -4.82 -11.03
C LEU A 100 8.48 -4.76 -12.56
N ASP A 101 7.78 -3.83 -13.20
CA ASP A 101 7.85 -3.63 -14.65
C ASP A 101 9.08 -2.82 -15.06
N SER A 102 9.64 -2.06 -14.11
CA SER A 102 10.92 -1.35 -14.25
C SER A 102 12.07 -2.28 -14.62
N LYS A 103 12.57 -2.12 -15.84
CA LYS A 103 13.80 -2.70 -16.40
C LYS A 103 15.04 -1.89 -16.04
#